data_AF-A0A935IA79-F1
#
_entry.id   AF-A0A935IA79-F1
#
_cell.length_a   1.000
_cell.length_b   1.000
_cell.length_c   1.000
_cell.angle_alpha   90.00
_cell.angle_beta   90.00
_cell.angle_gamma   90.00
#
_symmetry.space_group_name_H-M   'P 1'
#
loop_
_entity.id
_entity.type
_entity.pdbx_description
1 polymer ?
#
loop_
_entity_poly.entity_id
_entity_poly.type
_entity_poly.pdbx_seq_one_letter_code
_entity_poly.pdbx_strand_id
1 'polypeptide(L)'
;MKALDTKTKFSGRIRFDNLSNEELGLLLTAIDLPPECAHKIGMGKPLGLGSIRVTPTLKMINRKLRYNPLSIDNDSKEDPSEVDYKKEFAAILYSALDQKHSDIWQIDRLSKLKAMLTFNDTNKTEKWIKGTNYMDFAEDKDKYLNRHVLPNPLEVIELNK
;
A
#
# COMPACT_ATOMS: atom_id res chain seq x y z
N MET A 1 -21.63 17.15 2.70
CA MET A 1 -20.69 16.16 3.26
C MET A 1 -19.45 16.91 3.70
N LYS A 2 -19.05 16.85 4.98
CA LYS A 2 -17.88 17.58 5.48
C LYS A 2 -16.64 16.69 5.31
N ALA A 3 -15.54 17.26 4.82
CA ALA A 3 -14.26 16.55 4.77
C ALA A 3 -13.78 16.25 6.20
N LEU A 4 -13.10 15.11 6.36
CA LEU A 4 -12.46 14.76 7.63
C LEU A 4 -11.23 15.65 7.85
N ASP A 5 -10.97 16.01 9.10
CA ASP A 5 -9.79 16.80 9.46
C ASP A 5 -8.52 15.96 9.29
N THR A 6 -7.42 16.62 8.92
CA THR A 6 -6.10 15.97 8.84
C THR A 6 -5.72 15.36 10.19
N LYS A 7 -4.98 14.24 10.18
CA LYS A 7 -4.55 13.50 11.37
C LYS A 7 -5.68 12.83 12.18
N THR A 8 -6.88 12.75 11.62
CA THR A 8 -7.94 11.89 12.17
C THR A 8 -7.45 10.44 12.21
N LYS A 9 -7.62 9.78 13.36
CA LYS A 9 -7.19 8.40 13.57
C LYS A 9 -8.37 7.45 13.51
N PHE A 10 -8.18 6.32 12.83
CA PHE A 10 -9.13 5.22 12.77
C PHE A 10 -8.47 3.97 13.35
N SER A 11 -9.28 3.10 13.94
CA SER A 11 -8.85 1.76 14.33
C SER A 11 -9.70 0.74 13.61
N GLY A 12 -9.07 -0.35 13.19
CA GLY A 12 -9.70 -1.44 12.47
C GLY A 12 -9.01 -2.75 12.81
N ARG A 13 -9.64 -3.86 12.43
CA ARG A 13 -9.08 -5.19 12.64
C ARG A 13 -9.26 -6.02 11.39
N ILE A 14 -8.16 -6.56 10.88
CA ILE A 14 -8.16 -7.58 9.84
C ILE A 14 -8.04 -8.92 10.55
N ARG A 15 -8.97 -9.82 10.27
CA ARG A 15 -8.92 -11.22 10.72
C ARG A 15 -8.56 -12.08 9.52
N PHE A 16 -7.64 -13.00 9.72
CA PHE A 16 -7.23 -13.98 8.73
C PHE A 16 -7.30 -15.38 9.33
N ASP A 17 -7.35 -16.38 8.47
CA ASP A 17 -7.42 -17.78 8.86
C ASP A 17 -6.53 -18.61 7.94
N ASN A 18 -5.76 -19.53 8.52
CA ASN A 18 -4.94 -20.51 7.82
C ASN A 18 -4.03 -19.93 6.72
N LEU A 19 -3.50 -18.71 6.92
CA LEU A 19 -2.48 -18.18 6.02
C LEU A 19 -1.15 -18.89 6.27
N SER A 20 -0.47 -19.27 5.19
CA SER A 20 0.95 -19.63 5.28
C SER A 20 1.79 -18.43 5.72
N ASN A 21 3.03 -18.69 6.13
CA ASN A 21 3.94 -17.62 6.51
C ASN A 21 4.16 -16.62 5.36
N GLU A 22 4.23 -17.10 4.12
CA GLU A 22 4.47 -16.27 2.94
C GLU A 22 3.22 -15.50 2.52
N GLU A 23 2.03 -16.09 2.67
CA GLU A 23 0.76 -15.38 2.45
C GLU A 23 0.55 -14.27 3.50
N LEU A 24 0.93 -14.54 4.76
CA LEU A 24 0.93 -13.53 5.81
C LEU A 24 1.95 -12.41 5.49
N GLY A 25 3.14 -12.78 5.00
CA GLY A 25 4.15 -11.83 4.51
C GLY A 25 3.67 -10.94 3.38
N LEU A 26 2.92 -11.51 2.42
CA LEU A 26 2.26 -10.78 1.33
C LEU A 26 1.24 -9.78 1.89
N LEU A 27 0.36 -10.23 2.79
CA LEU A 27 -0.65 -9.37 3.40
C LEU A 27 -0.01 -8.21 4.18
N LEU A 28 1.01 -8.49 4.99
CA LEU A 28 1.72 -7.48 5.76
C LEU A 28 2.43 -6.48 4.85
N THR A 29 3.08 -6.94 3.78
CA THR A 29 3.69 -6.08 2.75
C THR A 29 2.65 -5.16 2.07
N ALA A 30 1.45 -5.66 1.82
CA ALA A 30 0.38 -4.88 1.20
C ALA A 30 -0.20 -3.81 2.13
N ILE A 31 -0.12 -3.99 3.45
CA ILE A 31 -0.68 -3.07 4.45
C ILE A 31 0.39 -2.11 4.98
N ASP A 32 1.55 -2.64 5.37
CA ASP A 32 2.69 -1.90 5.92
C ASP A 32 3.61 -1.41 4.80
N LEU A 33 3.27 -0.23 4.28
CA LEU A 33 4.03 0.42 3.23
C LEU A 33 5.29 1.12 3.78
N PRO A 34 6.30 1.41 2.93
CA PRO A 34 7.44 2.22 3.31
C PRO A 34 7.05 3.56 3.95
N PRO A 35 7.87 4.14 4.86
CA PRO A 35 7.52 5.34 5.63
C PRO A 35 7.08 6.56 4.80
N GLU A 36 7.65 6.72 3.62
CA GLU A 36 7.35 7.78 2.64
C GLU A 36 6.05 7.57 1.87
N CYS A 37 5.48 6.37 1.92
CA CYS A 37 4.26 5.99 1.21
C CYS A 37 3.02 6.16 2.10
N ALA A 38 1.89 6.44 1.44
CA ALA A 38 0.57 6.42 2.06
C ALA A 38 -0.43 5.70 1.15
N HIS A 39 -1.34 4.95 1.76
CA HIS A 39 -2.49 4.39 1.06
C HIS A 39 -3.39 5.50 0.53
N LYS A 40 -3.97 5.31 -0.64
CA LYS A 40 -4.84 6.29 -1.30
C LYS A 40 -6.25 5.74 -1.45
N ILE A 41 -7.22 6.34 -0.75
CA ILE A 41 -8.62 5.90 -0.73
C ILE A 41 -9.53 7.03 -1.21
N GLY A 42 -10.60 6.67 -1.93
CA GLY A 42 -11.60 7.62 -2.44
C GLY A 42 -11.20 8.30 -3.75
N MET A 43 -11.98 9.30 -4.16
CA MET A 43 -11.84 10.00 -5.44
C MET A 43 -10.94 11.25 -5.36
N GLY A 44 -10.31 11.51 -4.21
CA GLY A 44 -9.49 12.70 -4.02
C GLY A 44 -8.00 12.50 -4.32
N LYS A 45 -7.61 11.35 -4.87
CA LYS A 45 -6.20 10.92 -5.00
C LYS A 45 -5.32 11.90 -5.79
N PRO A 46 -5.76 12.46 -6.94
CA PRO A 46 -4.99 13.46 -7.68
C PRO A 46 -4.64 14.71 -6.87
N LEU A 47 -5.54 15.09 -5.95
CA LEU A 47 -5.41 16.27 -5.10
C LEU A 47 -4.69 15.97 -3.78
N GLY A 48 -4.14 14.77 -3.62
CA GLY A 48 -3.49 14.33 -2.38
C GLY A 48 -4.44 13.97 -1.24
N LEU A 49 -5.76 14.07 -1.46
CA LEU A 49 -6.78 13.73 -0.47
C LEU A 49 -6.97 12.22 -0.34
N GLY A 50 -7.47 11.79 0.82
CA GLY A 50 -7.69 10.36 1.10
C GLY A 50 -6.39 9.56 1.31
N SER A 51 -5.31 10.25 1.67
CA SER A 51 -4.03 9.65 2.04
C SER A 51 -4.08 9.13 3.48
N ILE A 52 -3.78 7.84 3.68
CA ILE A 52 -3.84 7.17 4.98
C ILE A 52 -2.53 6.44 5.25
N ARG A 53 -1.93 6.70 6.41
CA ARG A 53 -0.85 5.87 6.94
C ARG A 53 -1.43 4.79 7.82
N VAL A 54 -1.01 3.55 7.61
CA VAL A 54 -1.42 2.40 8.41
C VAL A 54 -0.21 1.93 9.21
N THR A 55 -0.42 1.68 10.50
CA THR A 55 0.60 1.11 11.41
C THR A 55 0.01 -0.18 11.98
N PRO A 56 0.25 -1.34 11.32
CA PRO A 56 -0.36 -2.59 11.75
C PRO A 56 0.26 -3.11 13.05
N THR A 57 -0.46 -4.00 13.71
CA THR A 57 0.03 -4.77 14.85
C THR A 57 -0.41 -6.21 14.66
N LEU A 58 0.55 -7.13 14.49
CA LEU A 58 0.26 -8.54 14.28
C LEU A 58 -0.02 -9.24 15.62
N LYS A 59 -1.13 -9.97 15.68
CA LYS A 59 -1.49 -10.81 16.82
C LYS A 59 -1.85 -12.21 16.36
N MET A 60 -1.13 -13.20 16.86
CA MET A 60 -1.38 -14.60 16.57
C MET A 60 -2.27 -15.21 17.65
N ILE A 61 -3.26 -15.99 17.22
CA ILE A 61 -4.19 -16.68 18.13
C ILE A 61 -3.85 -18.16 18.16
N ASN A 62 -3.54 -18.67 19.36
CA ASN A 62 -3.39 -20.11 19.54
C ASN A 62 -4.76 -20.75 19.77
N ARG A 63 -5.30 -21.38 18.72
CA ARG A 63 -6.61 -22.06 18.76
C ARG A 63 -6.71 -23.12 19.85
N LYS A 64 -5.64 -23.89 20.09
CA LYS A 64 -5.64 -24.98 21.08
C LYS A 64 -5.76 -24.44 22.50
N LEU A 65 -5.14 -23.31 22.79
CA LEU A 65 -5.28 -22.63 24.08
C LEU A 65 -6.65 -21.99 24.21
N ARG A 66 -7.15 -21.34 23.15
CA ARG A 66 -8.44 -20.66 23.15
C ARG A 66 -9.65 -21.51 23.49
N TYR A 67 -9.64 -22.77 23.07
CA TYR A 67 -10.74 -23.70 23.35
C TYR A 67 -10.47 -24.55 24.61
N ASN A 68 -9.41 -24.25 25.38
CA ASN A 68 -9.17 -24.88 26.66
C ASN A 68 -9.93 -24.14 27.77
N PRO A 69 -10.96 -24.75 28.40
CA PRO A 69 -11.75 -24.09 29.43
C PRO A 69 -10.95 -23.71 30.69
N LEU A 70 -9.72 -24.23 30.85
CA LEU A 70 -8.81 -23.92 31.96
C LEU A 70 -7.80 -22.81 31.65
N SER A 71 -7.75 -22.25 30.44
CA SER A 71 -6.85 -21.13 30.16
C SER A 71 -7.47 -19.80 30.58
N ILE A 72 -6.83 -19.12 31.53
CA ILE A 72 -7.24 -17.80 32.04
C ILE A 72 -6.57 -16.66 31.24
N ASP A 73 -5.55 -16.98 30.43
CA ASP A 73 -4.71 -16.01 29.73
C ASP A 73 -5.28 -15.58 28.36
N ASN A 74 -4.96 -14.35 27.96
CA ASN A 74 -5.26 -13.80 26.64
C ASN A 74 -4.70 -14.71 25.52
N ASP A 75 -5.60 -15.32 24.74
CA ASP A 75 -5.27 -16.25 23.64
C ASP A 75 -4.52 -15.63 22.46
N SER A 76 -4.42 -14.30 22.44
CA SER A 76 -3.73 -13.54 21.42
C SER A 76 -2.43 -12.97 21.97
N LYS A 77 -1.30 -13.38 21.39
CA LYS A 77 0.01 -12.78 21.66
C LYS A 77 0.45 -11.92 20.49
N GLU A 78 1.05 -10.79 20.79
CA GLU A 78 1.75 -9.99 19.77
C GLU A 78 2.92 -10.81 19.25
N ASP A 79 3.03 -10.88 17.93
CA ASP A 79 4.08 -11.64 17.27
C ASP A 79 5.11 -10.67 16.70
N PRO A 80 6.34 -10.60 17.25
CA PRO A 80 7.38 -9.70 16.77
C PRO A 80 7.99 -10.16 15.44
N SER A 81 7.61 -11.32 14.91
CA SER A 81 8.21 -11.95 13.72
C SER A 81 7.68 -11.39 12.38
N GLU A 82 7.03 -10.22 12.38
CA GLU A 82 6.53 -9.54 11.17
C GLU A 82 7.62 -9.39 10.08
N VAL A 83 8.85 -9.07 10.51
CA VAL A 83 10.00 -8.91 9.61
C VAL A 83 10.36 -10.22 8.91
N ASP A 84 10.14 -11.36 9.56
CA ASP A 84 10.48 -12.67 9.00
C ASP A 84 9.45 -13.13 7.97
N TYR A 85 8.15 -12.93 8.23
CA TYR A 85 7.09 -13.23 7.25
C TYR A 85 7.27 -12.45 5.94
N LYS A 86 7.58 -11.15 6.01
CA LYS A 86 7.84 -10.34 4.80
C LYS A 86 9.03 -10.85 4.00
N LYS A 87 10.08 -11.39 4.66
CA LYS A 87 11.24 -11.98 3.97
C LYS A 87 10.87 -13.29 3.27
N GLU A 88 10.07 -14.15 3.90
CA GLU A 88 9.63 -15.40 3.28
C GLU A 88 8.81 -15.11 2.00
N PHE A 89 7.91 -14.13 2.04
CA PHE A 89 7.23 -13.64 0.84
C PHE A 89 8.21 -13.10 -0.22
N ALA A 90 9.17 -12.25 0.18
CA ALA A 90 10.15 -11.69 -0.74
C ALA A 90 10.97 -12.79 -1.45
N ALA A 91 11.30 -13.88 -0.75
CA ALA A 91 12.01 -15.01 -1.34
C ALA A 91 11.20 -15.70 -2.46
N ILE A 92 9.89 -15.90 -2.27
CA ILE A 92 8.99 -16.41 -3.31
C ILE A 92 8.90 -15.43 -4.48
N LEU A 93 8.81 -14.13 -4.20
CA LEU A 93 8.73 -13.12 -5.24
C LEU A 93 9.99 -13.11 -6.12
N TYR A 94 11.17 -13.19 -5.50
CA TYR A 94 12.44 -13.22 -6.22
C TYR A 94 12.62 -14.48 -7.06
N SER A 95 12.20 -15.65 -6.55
CA SER A 95 12.26 -16.89 -7.32
C SER A 95 11.30 -16.87 -8.52
N ALA A 96 10.12 -16.27 -8.38
CA ALA A 96 9.14 -16.14 -9.45
C ALA A 96 9.57 -15.15 -10.55
N LEU A 97 10.34 -14.12 -10.20
CA LEU A 97 10.79 -13.08 -11.14
C LEU A 97 12.16 -13.34 -11.75
N ASP A 98 12.89 -14.36 -11.28
CA ASP A 98 14.30 -14.62 -11.63
C ASP A 98 15.20 -13.37 -11.44
N GLN A 99 14.94 -12.62 -10.37
CA GLN A 99 15.63 -11.37 -10.06
C GLN A 99 16.04 -11.34 -8.58
N LYS A 100 17.22 -10.77 -8.29
CA LYS A 100 17.69 -10.56 -6.91
C LYS A 100 17.81 -9.07 -6.62
N HIS A 101 17.07 -8.62 -5.62
CA HIS A 101 17.16 -7.26 -5.08
C HIS A 101 17.37 -7.30 -3.56
N SER A 102 17.88 -6.20 -2.99
CA SER A 102 17.97 -6.08 -1.52
C SER A 102 16.61 -5.79 -0.89
N ASP A 103 15.74 -5.10 -1.63
CA ASP A 103 14.38 -4.73 -1.20
C ASP A 103 13.42 -4.92 -2.37
N ILE A 104 12.22 -5.44 -2.10
CA ILE A 104 11.17 -5.69 -3.09
C ILE A 104 10.76 -4.39 -3.81
N TRP A 105 10.86 -3.24 -3.13
CA TRP A 105 10.49 -1.95 -3.70
C TRP A 105 11.47 -1.43 -4.76
N GLN A 106 12.61 -2.12 -4.97
CA GLN A 106 13.54 -1.83 -6.06
C GLN A 106 13.15 -2.52 -7.37
N ILE A 107 12.25 -3.51 -7.34
CA ILE A 107 11.72 -4.16 -8.53
C ILE A 107 11.01 -3.10 -9.38
N ASP A 108 11.26 -3.05 -10.70
CA ASP A 108 10.75 -2.00 -11.61
C ASP A 108 9.24 -1.73 -11.45
N ARG A 109 8.43 -2.77 -11.35
CA ARG A 109 6.97 -2.60 -11.18
C ARG A 109 6.60 -2.04 -9.81
N LEU A 110 7.30 -2.45 -8.76
CA LEU A 110 7.05 -1.99 -7.38
C LEU A 110 7.63 -0.61 -7.15
N SER A 111 8.72 -0.23 -7.80
CA SER A 111 9.28 1.12 -7.72
C SER A 111 8.34 2.15 -8.37
N LYS A 112 7.67 1.78 -9.47
CA LYS A 112 6.59 2.58 -10.09
C LYS A 112 5.38 2.70 -9.17
N LEU A 113 5.00 1.61 -8.48
CA LEU A 113 3.93 1.66 -7.49
C LEU A 113 4.30 2.55 -6.30
N LYS A 114 5.52 2.41 -5.79
CA LYS A 114 6.08 3.24 -4.73
C LYS A 114 6.01 4.72 -5.10
N ALA A 115 6.44 5.06 -6.31
CA ALA A 115 6.32 6.40 -6.88
C ALA A 115 4.89 6.97 -6.80
N MET A 116 3.86 6.17 -7.13
CA MET A 116 2.45 6.59 -7.04
C MET A 116 1.93 6.74 -5.59
N LEU A 117 2.49 5.97 -4.65
CA LEU A 117 2.07 5.97 -3.24
C LEU A 117 2.85 6.96 -2.38
N THR A 118 4.03 7.38 -2.82
CA THR A 118 4.85 8.40 -2.14
C THR A 118 4.00 9.63 -1.89
N PHE A 119 3.90 10.01 -0.62
CA PHE A 119 3.14 11.17 -0.21
C PHE A 119 4.09 12.30 0.16
N ASN A 120 3.99 13.39 -0.58
CA ASN A 120 4.70 14.63 -0.30
C ASN A 120 3.70 15.78 -0.29
N ASP A 121 3.69 16.58 0.78
CA ASP A 121 2.71 17.66 1.00
C ASP A 121 2.87 18.85 0.01
N THR A 122 3.89 18.80 -0.85
CA THR A 122 4.37 19.92 -1.67
C THR A 122 3.98 19.85 -3.15
N ASN A 123 3.33 18.78 -3.61
CA ASN A 123 3.09 18.57 -5.05
C ASN A 123 1.87 19.34 -5.56
N LYS A 124 2.04 20.64 -5.80
CA LYS A 124 0.95 21.56 -6.21
C LYS A 124 1.26 22.38 -7.47
N THR A 125 2.28 22.01 -8.26
CA THR A 125 2.58 22.72 -9.51
C THR A 125 1.43 22.53 -10.51
N GLU A 126 1.20 23.51 -11.37
CA GLU A 126 0.16 23.43 -12.40
C GLU A 126 0.37 22.23 -13.34
N LYS A 127 1.64 21.95 -13.69
CA LYS A 127 2.04 20.78 -14.47
C LYS A 127 1.71 19.46 -13.76
N TRP A 128 1.99 19.38 -12.45
CA TRP A 128 1.64 18.21 -11.65
C TRP A 128 0.14 17.96 -11.61
N ILE A 129 -0.65 19.01 -11.36
CA ILE A 129 -2.12 18.92 -11.33
C ILE A 129 -2.65 18.44 -12.68
N LYS A 130 -2.18 19.02 -13.79
CA LYS A 130 -2.58 18.58 -15.13
C LYS A 130 -2.18 17.13 -15.43
N GLY A 131 -1.00 16.71 -14.97
CA GLY A 131 -0.49 15.35 -15.20
C GLY A 131 -1.13 14.26 -14.33
N THR A 132 -1.71 14.62 -13.20
CA THR A 132 -2.29 13.67 -12.22
C THR A 132 -3.82 13.72 -12.13
N ASN A 133 -4.45 14.76 -12.69
CA ASN A 133 -5.90 14.89 -12.74
C ASN A 133 -6.59 13.69 -13.41
N TYR A 134 -7.86 13.50 -13.06
CA TYR A 134 -8.71 12.57 -13.78
C TYR A 134 -8.76 12.92 -15.26
N MET A 135 -8.85 11.89 -16.11
CA MET A 135 -9.06 12.10 -17.53
C MET A 135 -10.36 12.86 -17.74
N ASP A 136 -10.27 14.04 -18.34
CA ASP A 136 -11.44 14.81 -18.77
C ASP A 136 -12.02 14.20 -20.06
N PHE A 137 -13.35 14.16 -20.14
CA PHE A 137 -14.09 13.74 -21.33
C PHE A 137 -14.34 14.91 -22.30
N ALA A 138 -14.18 16.16 -21.83
CA ALA A 138 -14.52 17.36 -22.60
C ALA A 138 -13.39 17.83 -23.52
N GLU A 139 -12.13 17.71 -23.11
CA GLU A 139 -10.99 18.26 -23.85
C GLU A 139 -10.62 17.46 -25.12
N ASP A 140 -10.79 16.13 -25.10
CA ASP A 140 -10.40 15.27 -26.21
C ASP A 140 -11.24 13.97 -26.24
N LYS A 141 -12.32 13.98 -27.03
CA LYS A 141 -13.23 12.83 -27.18
C LYS A 141 -12.56 11.62 -27.81
N ASP A 142 -11.51 11.83 -28.60
CA ASP A 142 -10.85 10.77 -29.36
C ASP A 142 -9.73 10.10 -28.56
N LYS A 143 -9.37 10.64 -27.39
CA LYS A 143 -8.33 10.08 -26.51
C LYS A 143 -8.57 8.60 -26.14
N TYR A 144 -9.84 8.21 -25.97
CA TYR A 144 -10.23 6.82 -25.71
C TYR A 144 -10.24 5.95 -26.97
N LEU A 145 -10.68 6.52 -28.11
CA LEU A 145 -10.66 5.85 -29.41
C LEU A 145 -9.22 5.52 -29.82
N ASN A 146 -8.31 6.47 -29.62
CA ASN A 146 -6.91 6.38 -29.98
C ASN A 146 -6.06 5.62 -28.95
N ARG A 147 -6.66 5.21 -27.81
CA ARG A 147 -6.02 4.41 -26.75
C ARG A 147 -4.64 4.94 -26.34
N HIS A 148 -4.55 6.25 -26.10
CA HIS A 148 -3.27 6.88 -25.75
C HIS A 148 -2.67 6.18 -24.51
N VAL A 149 -1.43 5.74 -24.64
CA VAL A 149 -0.71 5.12 -23.54
C VAL A 149 -0.42 6.17 -22.48
N LEU A 150 -0.78 5.88 -21.23
CA LEU A 150 -0.50 6.76 -20.11
C LEU A 150 1.01 6.84 -19.84
N PRO A 151 1.52 8.00 -19.41
CA PRO A 151 2.93 8.16 -19.05
C PRO A 151 3.31 7.26 -17.88
N ASN A 152 4.61 6.96 -17.77
CA ASN A 152 5.14 6.18 -16.67
C ASN A 152 5.07 7.00 -15.36
N PRO A 153 4.69 6.42 -14.21
CA PRO A 153 4.68 7.13 -12.93
C PRO A 153 5.99 7.86 -12.60
N LEU A 154 7.14 7.31 -13.00
CA LEU A 154 8.44 7.94 -12.78
C LEU A 154 8.63 9.22 -13.61
N GLU A 155 8.08 9.28 -14.83
CA GLU A 155 8.09 10.48 -15.68
C GLU A 155 7.16 11.56 -15.10
N VAL A 156 6.01 11.15 -14.58
CA VAL A 156 5.03 12.07 -13.96
C VAL A 156 5.60 12.73 -12.71
N ILE A 157 6.44 12.03 -11.94
CA ILE A 157 7.17 12.61 -10.79
C ILE A 157 8.06 13.77 -11.19
N GLU A 158 8.63 13.76 -12.39
CA GLU A 158 9.51 14.83 -12.85
C GLU A 158 8.78 16.15 -13.10
N LEU A 159 7.45 16.13 -13.30
CA LEU A 159 6.62 17.33 -13.42
C LEU A 159 6.57 18.18 -12.15
N ASN A 160 7.04 17.63 -11.04
CA ASN A 160 7.13 18.29 -9.75
C ASN A 160 8.49 18.96 -9.48
N LYS A 161 9.48 18.75 -10.36
CA LYS A 161 10.76 19.48 -10.37
C LYS A 161 10.58 20.82 -11.07
#